data_AF-G6YCC8-F1
#
_entry.id   AF-G6YCC8-F1
#
_cell.length_a   1.000
_cell.length_b   1.000
_cell.length_c   1.000
_cell.angle_alpha   90.00
_cell.angle_beta   90.00
_cell.angle_gamma   90.00
#
_symmetry.space_group_name_H-M   'P 1'
#
loop_
_entity.id
_entity.type
_entity.pdbx_description
1 polymer ?
#
loop_
_entity_poly.entity_id
_entity_poly.type
_entity_poly.pdbx_seq_one_letter_code
_entity_poly.pdbx_strand_id
1 'polypeptide(L)'
;MPRPKTKRRRNKVAEVQAILRDLKFSPDGRHDFADQVMAHLRPDNLVVIMRALMLLSDYHPDVEMKFRQFITARCREWVAEMMQMPEFERWRASSTSMRAMGIEPSPELLATEARIRFLAARELERRGMGHLIPRVH
;
A
#
# COMPACT_ATOMS: atom_id res chain seq x y z
N MET A 1 -1.03 -11.64 31.31
CA MET A 1 -0.74 -10.28 30.83
C MET A 1 -0.53 -10.28 29.32
N PRO A 2 -1.37 -9.62 28.49
CA PRO A 2 -1.09 -9.54 27.05
C PRO A 2 -1.13 -8.10 26.53
N ARG A 3 0.02 -7.40 26.40
CA ARG A 3 0.18 -6.25 25.47
C ARG A 3 1.63 -6.09 24.97
N PRO A 4 2.02 -6.77 23.87
CA PRO A 4 3.18 -6.33 23.05
C PRO A 4 2.81 -5.95 21.60
N LYS A 5 1.57 -6.19 21.16
CA LYS A 5 1.18 -6.08 19.73
C LYS A 5 1.25 -4.64 19.18
N THR A 6 0.88 -3.64 19.99
CA THR A 6 0.81 -2.23 19.55
C THR A 6 2.19 -1.62 19.29
N LYS A 7 3.20 -2.00 20.08
CA LYS A 7 4.57 -1.47 19.95
C LYS A 7 5.24 -1.96 18.67
N ARG A 8 5.12 -3.27 18.38
CA ARG A 8 5.68 -3.88 17.16
C ARG A 8 5.07 -3.31 15.88
N ARG A 9 3.76 -3.05 15.88
CA ARG A 9 3.07 -2.46 14.71
C ARG A 9 3.46 -1.01 14.48
N ARG A 10 3.60 -0.19 15.54
CA ARG A 10 4.13 1.18 15.42
C ARG A 10 5.54 1.18 14.82
N ASN A 11 6.37 0.19 15.17
CA ASN A 11 7.71 0.05 14.61
C ASN A 11 7.67 -0.19 13.09
N LYS A 12 6.84 -1.14 12.63
CA LYS A 12 6.69 -1.42 11.19
C LYS A 12 6.25 -0.21 10.37
N VAL A 13 5.33 0.61 10.89
CA VAL A 13 4.89 1.83 10.19
C VAL A 13 6.04 2.83 10.07
N ALA A 14 6.79 3.04 11.15
CA ALA A 14 7.96 3.92 11.14
C ALA A 14 9.06 3.42 10.18
N GLU A 15 9.28 2.11 10.11
CA GLU A 15 10.23 1.49 9.19
C GLU A 15 9.81 1.66 7.72
N VAL A 16 8.53 1.47 7.39
CA VAL A 16 8.01 1.77 6.03
C VAL A 16 8.24 3.24 5.69
N GLN A 17 7.92 4.15 6.61
CA GLN A 17 8.14 5.59 6.41
C GLN A 17 9.61 5.97 6.30
N ALA A 18 10.52 5.22 6.91
CA ALA A 18 11.96 5.42 6.73
C ALA A 18 12.37 5.06 5.30
N ILE A 19 11.99 3.86 4.82
CA ILE A 19 12.27 3.42 3.45
C ILE A 19 11.73 4.42 2.42
N LEU A 20 10.47 4.85 2.57
CA LEU A 20 9.85 5.79 1.63
C LEU A 20 10.52 7.18 1.62
N ARG A 21 11.12 7.61 2.75
CA ARG A 21 11.85 8.87 2.84
C ARG A 21 13.24 8.80 2.22
N ASP A 22 13.84 7.61 2.20
CA ASP A 22 15.18 7.39 1.66
C ASP A 22 15.18 7.25 0.13
N LEU A 23 13.99 7.18 -0.50
CA LEU A 23 13.86 7.11 -1.95
C LEU A 23 14.40 8.37 -2.62
N LYS A 24 15.24 8.14 -3.64
CA LYS A 24 15.85 9.18 -4.45
C LYS A 24 15.16 9.28 -5.80
N PHE A 25 14.76 10.49 -6.15
CA PHE A 25 14.18 10.80 -7.44
C PHE A 25 15.29 11.17 -8.41
N SER A 26 15.51 10.34 -9.42
CA SER A 26 16.36 10.68 -10.55
C SER A 26 15.78 11.84 -11.39
N PRO A 27 16.58 12.83 -11.81
CA PRO A 27 16.12 13.94 -12.67
C PRO A 27 15.60 13.52 -14.05
N ASP A 28 15.99 12.35 -14.53
CA ASP A 28 15.62 11.80 -15.84
C ASP A 28 14.32 10.97 -15.82
N GLY A 29 13.65 10.88 -14.66
CA GLY A 29 12.42 10.11 -14.49
C GLY A 29 12.61 8.59 -14.38
N ARG A 30 13.86 8.09 -14.45
CA ARG A 30 14.18 6.66 -14.25
C ARG A 30 14.60 6.45 -12.81
N HIS A 31 13.63 6.15 -11.96
CA HIS A 31 13.84 6.16 -10.53
C HIS A 31 14.24 4.80 -9.93
N ASP A 32 14.13 3.69 -10.65
CA ASP A 32 14.47 2.34 -10.16
C ASP A 32 13.97 2.06 -8.72
N PHE A 33 12.74 2.49 -8.41
CA PHE A 33 12.22 2.50 -7.05
C PHE A 33 12.12 1.10 -6.46
N ALA A 34 11.85 0.09 -7.29
CA ALA A 34 11.86 -1.29 -6.86
C ALA A 34 13.23 -1.65 -6.24
N ASP A 35 14.32 -1.36 -6.94
CA ASP A 35 15.68 -1.70 -6.48
C ASP A 35 16.08 -0.88 -5.25
N GLN A 36 15.69 0.40 -5.20
CA GLN A 36 15.90 1.23 -4.00
C GLN A 36 15.19 0.65 -2.77
N VAL A 37 13.91 0.25 -2.89
CA VAL A 37 13.18 -0.39 -1.79
C VAL A 37 13.84 -1.73 -1.43
N MET A 38 14.23 -2.52 -2.42
CA MET A 38 14.88 -3.81 -2.21
C MET A 38 16.24 -3.71 -1.52
N ALA A 39 16.97 -2.60 -1.67
CA ALA A 39 18.22 -2.36 -0.96
C ALA A 39 18.06 -2.36 0.58
N HIS A 40 16.85 -2.14 1.08
CA HIS A 40 16.54 -2.23 2.52
C HIS A 40 16.18 -3.65 2.99
N LEU A 41 16.11 -4.65 2.10
CA LEU A 41 15.67 -6.00 2.46
C LEU A 41 16.63 -6.65 3.48
N ARG A 42 16.05 -7.15 4.57
CA ARG A 42 16.68 -7.93 5.62
C ARG A 42 15.79 -9.12 5.98
N PRO A 43 16.34 -10.21 6.56
CA PRO A 43 15.56 -11.39 6.91
C PRO A 43 14.35 -11.13 7.81
N ASP A 44 14.40 -10.10 8.64
CA ASP A 44 13.39 -9.77 9.65
C ASP A 44 12.38 -8.69 9.23
N ASN A 45 12.62 -8.01 8.10
CA ASN A 45 11.80 -6.86 7.66
C ASN A 45 11.03 -7.10 6.35
N LEU A 46 10.98 -8.34 5.86
CA LEU A 46 10.29 -8.72 4.62
C LEU A 46 8.90 -8.06 4.47
N VAL A 47 8.09 -8.09 5.52
CA VAL A 47 6.75 -7.52 5.51
C VAL A 47 6.75 -5.99 5.37
N VAL A 48 7.77 -5.31 5.89
CA VAL A 48 7.97 -3.86 5.72
C VAL A 48 8.28 -3.56 4.25
N ILE A 49 9.14 -4.37 3.62
CA ILE A 49 9.44 -4.27 2.18
C ILE A 49 8.18 -4.46 1.34
N MET A 50 7.41 -5.52 1.60
CA MET A 50 6.16 -5.78 0.88
C MET A 50 5.15 -4.63 1.03
N ARG A 51 5.07 -4.01 2.21
CA ARG A 51 4.23 -2.82 2.44
C ARG A 51 4.72 -1.60 1.68
N ALA A 52 6.04 -1.35 1.63
CA ALA A 52 6.60 -0.24 0.87
C ALA A 52 6.32 -0.41 -0.64
N LEU A 53 6.56 -1.62 -1.17
CA LEU A 53 6.24 -1.96 -2.56
C LEU A 53 4.74 -1.78 -2.87
N MET A 54 3.84 -2.27 -2.01
CA MET A 54 2.39 -2.09 -2.16
C MET A 54 1.97 -0.62 -2.21
N LEU A 55 2.60 0.26 -1.43
CA LEU A 55 2.24 1.68 -1.41
C LEU A 55 2.64 2.42 -2.69
N LEU A 56 3.69 1.95 -3.36
CA LEU A 56 4.25 2.56 -4.56
C LEU A 56 3.76 1.90 -5.86
N SER A 57 3.25 0.67 -5.79
CA SER A 57 2.87 -0.11 -6.98
C SER A 57 1.79 0.53 -7.83
N ASP A 58 0.91 1.35 -7.23
CA ASP A 58 -0.13 2.06 -7.99
C ASP A 58 0.43 3.17 -8.89
N TYR A 59 1.68 3.60 -8.67
CA TYR A 59 2.29 4.74 -9.36
C TYR A 59 3.50 4.35 -10.23
N HIS A 60 4.11 3.19 -9.95
CA HIS A 60 5.40 2.81 -10.54
C HIS A 60 5.36 1.36 -11.06
N PRO A 61 5.40 1.14 -12.38
CA PRO A 61 5.29 -0.20 -12.98
C PRO A 61 6.41 -1.18 -12.57
N ASP A 62 7.64 -0.70 -12.38
CA ASP A 62 8.76 -1.50 -11.89
C ASP A 62 8.49 -2.03 -10.47
N VAL A 63 7.90 -1.19 -9.63
CA VAL A 63 7.51 -1.54 -8.27
C VAL A 63 6.32 -2.50 -8.26
N GLU A 64 5.32 -2.31 -9.13
CA GLU A 64 4.20 -3.23 -9.27
C GLU A 64 4.68 -4.64 -9.64
N MET A 65 5.57 -4.74 -10.62
CA MET A 65 6.16 -6.02 -11.04
C MET A 65 6.90 -6.69 -9.87
N LYS A 66 7.70 -5.92 -9.11
CA LYS A 66 8.40 -6.45 -7.94
C LYS A 66 7.44 -6.88 -6.84
N PHE A 67 6.42 -6.08 -6.57
CA PHE A 67 5.39 -6.39 -5.58
C PHE A 67 4.68 -7.70 -5.93
N ARG A 68 4.26 -7.86 -7.20
CA ARG A 68 3.66 -9.10 -7.74
C ARG A 68 4.53 -10.32 -7.46
N GLN A 69 5.83 -10.25 -7.78
CA GLN A 69 6.77 -11.35 -7.51
C GLN A 69 6.80 -11.73 -6.02
N PHE A 70 6.84 -10.73 -5.14
CA PHE A 70 6.89 -10.95 -3.69
C PHE A 70 5.59 -11.52 -3.12
N ILE A 71 4.42 -11.00 -3.50
CA ILE A 71 3.15 -11.53 -3.00
C ILE A 71 2.90 -12.95 -3.50
N THR A 72 3.33 -13.31 -4.71
CA THR A 72 3.22 -14.69 -5.20
C THR A 72 4.16 -15.62 -4.44
N ALA A 73 5.42 -15.23 -4.23
CA ALA A 73 6.40 -16.06 -3.54
C ALA A 73 6.15 -16.19 -2.02
N ARG A 74 5.55 -15.17 -1.41
CA ARG A 74 5.37 -15.02 0.06
C ARG A 74 3.92 -14.74 0.44
N CYS A 75 2.99 -15.37 -0.29
CA CYS A 75 1.55 -15.14 -0.14
C CYS A 75 1.07 -15.39 1.30
N ARG A 76 1.58 -16.44 1.94
CA ARG A 76 1.18 -16.80 3.31
C ARG A 76 1.56 -15.72 4.31
N GLU A 77 2.80 -15.23 4.22
CA GLU A 77 3.31 -14.15 5.08
C GLU A 77 2.55 -12.85 4.84
N TRP A 78 2.22 -12.56 3.58
CA TRP A 78 1.45 -11.38 3.20
C TRP A 78 0.01 -11.41 3.74
N VAL A 79 -0.70 -12.52 3.52
CA VAL A 79 -2.07 -12.71 4.04
C VAL A 79 -2.08 -12.63 5.57
N ALA A 80 -1.09 -13.25 6.24
CA ALA A 80 -0.96 -13.16 7.68
C ALA A 80 -0.80 -11.71 8.16
N GLU A 81 -0.02 -10.89 7.46
CA GLU A 81 0.09 -9.46 7.78
C GLU A 81 -1.22 -8.71 7.50
N MET A 82 -1.86 -8.92 6.34
CA MET A 82 -3.12 -8.26 5.97
C MET A 82 -4.21 -8.46 7.04
N MET A 83 -4.29 -9.68 7.61
CA MET A 83 -5.23 -10.00 8.69
C MET A 83 -4.96 -9.25 10.00
N GLN A 84 -3.76 -8.68 10.19
CA GLN A 84 -3.42 -7.83 11.34
C GLN A 84 -3.58 -6.34 11.05
N MET A 85 -3.84 -5.95 9.79
CA MET A 85 -4.07 -4.56 9.41
C MET A 85 -5.47 -4.08 9.83
N PRO A 86 -5.66 -2.77 10.12
CA PRO A 86 -6.97 -2.16 10.21
C PRO A 86 -7.75 -2.36 8.93
N GLU A 87 -9.06 -2.29 9.05
CA GLU A 87 -9.99 -2.52 7.94
C GLU A 87 -9.62 -1.76 6.67
N PHE A 88 -9.40 -0.44 6.76
CA PHE A 88 -9.04 0.37 5.59
C PHE A 88 -7.70 -0.02 4.97
N GLU A 89 -6.65 -0.21 5.79
CA GLU A 89 -5.34 -0.66 5.30
C GLU A 89 -5.43 -2.07 4.68
N ARG A 90 -6.23 -2.96 5.28
CA ARG A 90 -6.45 -4.33 4.79
C ARG A 90 -7.18 -4.32 3.45
N TRP A 91 -8.22 -3.49 3.33
CA TRP A 91 -8.94 -3.30 2.08
C TRP A 91 -8.00 -2.82 1.00
N ARG A 92 -7.21 -1.76 1.25
CA ARG A 92 -6.20 -1.26 0.31
C ARG A 92 -5.22 -2.35 -0.09
N ALA A 93 -4.64 -3.06 0.88
CA ALA A 93 -3.70 -4.15 0.63
C ALA A 93 -4.31 -5.27 -0.21
N SER A 94 -5.56 -5.63 0.06
CA SER A 94 -6.28 -6.68 -0.68
C SER A 94 -6.54 -6.24 -2.12
N SER A 95 -7.07 -5.03 -2.33
CA SER A 95 -7.33 -4.45 -3.65
C SER A 95 -6.05 -4.32 -4.49
N THR A 96 -4.97 -3.78 -3.92
CA THR A 96 -3.68 -3.66 -4.60
C THR A 96 -3.10 -5.03 -4.94
N SER A 97 -3.26 -6.03 -4.06
CA SER A 97 -2.80 -7.41 -4.31
C SER A 97 -3.59 -8.10 -5.42
N MET A 98 -4.92 -7.94 -5.45
CA MET A 98 -5.78 -8.44 -6.52
C MET A 98 -5.36 -7.84 -7.87
N ARG A 99 -5.23 -6.51 -7.94
CA ARG A 99 -4.77 -5.80 -9.14
C ARG A 99 -3.39 -6.28 -9.59
N ALA A 100 -2.44 -6.36 -8.66
CA ALA A 100 -1.09 -6.85 -8.96
C ALA A 100 -1.11 -8.31 -9.46
N MET A 101 -2.09 -9.13 -9.09
CA MET A 101 -2.26 -10.49 -9.62
C MET A 101 -3.10 -10.55 -10.91
N GLY A 102 -3.55 -9.42 -11.45
CA GLY A 102 -4.44 -9.37 -12.62
C GLY A 102 -5.86 -9.88 -12.32
N ILE A 103 -6.26 -9.86 -11.05
CA ILE A 103 -7.62 -10.23 -10.63
C ILE A 103 -8.46 -8.96 -10.63
N GLU A 104 -9.41 -8.90 -11.56
CA GLU A 104 -10.35 -7.79 -11.65
C GLU A 104 -11.35 -7.81 -10.47
N PRO A 105 -11.57 -6.66 -9.80
CA PRO A 105 -12.66 -6.52 -8.84
C PRO A 105 -14.02 -6.81 -9.48
N SER A 106 -14.96 -7.34 -8.70
CA SER A 106 -16.33 -7.53 -9.20
C SER A 106 -16.99 -6.18 -9.51
N PRO A 107 -17.94 -6.11 -10.46
CA PRO A 107 -18.67 -4.88 -10.76
C PRO A 107 -19.38 -4.29 -9.53
N GLU A 108 -19.86 -5.14 -8.62
CA GLU A 108 -20.50 -4.75 -7.36
C GLU A 108 -19.53 -4.04 -6.40
N LEU A 109 -18.30 -4.54 -6.31
CA LEU A 109 -17.24 -3.93 -5.50
C LEU A 109 -16.83 -2.57 -6.09
N LEU A 110 -16.68 -2.48 -7.41
CA LEU A 110 -16.40 -1.23 -8.11
C LEU A 110 -17.51 -0.19 -7.90
N ALA A 111 -18.78 -0.61 -7.99
CA ALA A 111 -19.93 0.27 -7.76
C ALA A 111 -19.97 0.77 -6.31
N THR A 112 -19.67 -0.11 -5.35
CA THR A 112 -19.60 0.25 -3.92
C THR A 112 -18.48 1.25 -3.67
N GLU A 113 -17.30 1.02 -4.23
CA GLU A 113 -16.16 1.92 -4.11
C GLU A 113 -16.46 3.30 -4.71
N ALA A 114 -17.03 3.34 -5.92
CA ALA A 114 -17.44 4.59 -6.56
C ALA A 114 -18.43 5.38 -5.70
N ARG A 115 -19.41 4.69 -5.10
CA ARG A 115 -20.37 5.31 -4.18
C ARG A 115 -19.70 5.87 -2.92
N ILE A 116 -18.77 5.13 -2.32
CA ILE A 116 -18.03 5.60 -1.14
C ILE A 116 -17.22 6.85 -1.47
N ARG A 117 -16.49 6.84 -2.60
CA ARG A 117 -15.71 8.01 -3.07
C ARG A 117 -16.60 9.22 -3.29
N PHE A 118 -17.75 9.05 -3.93
CA PHE A 118 -18.73 10.12 -4.15
C PHE A 118 -19.23 10.72 -2.82
N LEU A 119 -19.60 9.88 -1.86
CA LEU A 119 -20.07 10.34 -0.55
C LEU A 119 -18.95 11.07 0.22
N ALA A 120 -17.71 10.58 0.14
CA ALA A 120 -16.56 11.21 0.77
C ALA A 120 -16.27 12.60 0.16
N ALA A 121 -16.27 12.71 -1.17
CA ALA A 121 -16.08 13.97 -1.88
C ALA A 121 -17.16 14.99 -1.50
N ARG A 122 -18.44 14.59 -1.52
CA ARG A 122 -19.55 15.45 -1.12
C ARG A 122 -19.44 15.92 0.34
N GLU A 123 -19.00 15.05 1.24
CA GLU A 123 -18.79 15.44 2.64
C GLU A 123 -17.61 16.41 2.80
N LEU A 124 -16.54 16.25 2.03
CA LEU A 124 -15.43 17.21 1.99
C LEU A 124 -15.91 18.58 1.47
N GLU A 125 -16.70 18.62 0.39
CA GLU A 125 -17.31 19.85 -0.12
C GLU A 125 -18.18 20.53 0.94
N ARG A 126 -19.07 19.77 1.59
CA ARG A 126 -19.94 20.28 2.66
C ARG A 126 -19.15 20.93 3.80
N ARG A 127 -17.93 20.47 4.05
CA ARG A 127 -17.03 21.00 5.10
C ARG A 127 -16.08 22.09 4.60
N GLY A 128 -16.22 22.57 3.35
CA GLY A 128 -15.32 23.57 2.76
C GLY A 128 -13.94 23.02 2.39
N MET A 129 -13.76 21.69 2.41
CA MET A 129 -12.52 20.99 2.08
C MET A 129 -12.50 20.45 0.65
N GLY A 130 -13.38 20.94 -0.23
CA GLY A 130 -13.49 20.46 -1.63
C GLY A 130 -12.18 20.55 -2.42
N HIS A 131 -11.29 21.48 -2.07
CA HIS A 131 -9.96 21.61 -2.68
C HIS A 131 -9.04 20.38 -2.44
N LEU A 132 -9.40 19.47 -1.52
CA LEU A 132 -8.67 18.22 -1.28
C LEU A 132 -9.09 17.07 -2.20
N ILE A 133 -10.22 17.20 -2.92
CA ILE A 133 -10.77 16.15 -3.79
C ILE A 133 -9.82 15.73 -4.93
N PRO A 134 -9.08 16.64 -5.60
CA PRO A 134 -8.11 16.26 -6.64
C PRO A 134 -6.95 15.39 -6.13
N ARG A 135 -6.78 15.27 -4.80
CA ARG A 135 -5.70 14.49 -4.16
C ARG A 135 -6.12 13.09 -3.70
N VAL A 136 -7.36 12.66 -3.99
CA VAL A 136 -7.92 11.35 -3.57
C VAL A 136 -7.98 10.35 -4.73
N HIS A 137 -7.14 10.52 -5.76
CA HIS A 137 -7.04 9.62 -6.91
C HIS A 137 -5.97 8.55 -6.72
#